data_AF-A0A5C2SD68-F1
#
_entry.id   AF-A0A5C2SD68-F1
#
_cell.length_a   1.000
_cell.length_b   1.000
_cell.length_c   1.000
_cell.angle_alpha   90.00
_cell.angle_beta   90.00
_cell.angle_gamma   90.00
#
_symmetry.space_group_name_H-M   'P 1'
#
loop_
_entity.id
_entity.type
_entity.pdbx_description
1 polymer ?
#
loop_
_entity_poly.entity_id
_entity_poly.type
_entity_poly.pdbx_seq_one_letter_code
_entity_poly.pdbx_strand_id
1 'polypeptide(L)'
;ELLAYRYNGQTVYVVPAETYEQAIDLAQDVFPELVDIARERISICVNGTIGKQAGHIRIAPIAWSVVVLKLSSFEILDVVVQP
;
A
#
# COMPACT_ATOMS: atom_id res chain seq x y z
N GLU A 1 -5.32 -3.85 -14.90
CA GLU A 1 -3.92 -3.43 -14.62
C GLU A 1 -3.46 -4.10 -13.33
N LEU A 2 -2.15 -4.21 -13.10
CA LEU A 2 -1.58 -4.83 -11.90
C LEU A 2 -0.83 -3.77 -11.09
N LEU A 3 -0.79 -3.94 -9.77
CA LEU A 3 0.07 -3.19 -8.85
C LEU A 3 0.98 -4.16 -8.12
N ALA A 4 1.94 -3.66 -7.36
CA ALA A 4 2.76 -4.46 -6.48
C ALA A 4 2.69 -3.91 -5.06
N TYR A 5 2.46 -4.78 -4.07
CA TYR A 5 2.65 -4.43 -2.67
C TYR A 5 4.04 -4.82 -2.22
N ARG A 6 4.67 -3.99 -1.40
CA ARG A 6 5.98 -4.25 -0.81
C ARG A 6 5.92 -4.14 0.71
N TYR A 7 6.39 -5.17 1.39
CA TYR A 7 6.52 -5.21 2.85
C TYR A 7 7.78 -5.99 3.23
N ASN A 8 8.58 -5.44 4.15
CA ASN A 8 9.76 -6.11 4.73
C ASN A 8 10.71 -6.76 3.68
N GLY A 9 10.93 -6.08 2.55
CA GLY A 9 11.79 -6.56 1.46
C GLY A 9 11.15 -7.58 0.51
N GLN A 10 9.92 -8.02 0.78
CA GLN A 10 9.13 -8.85 -0.14
C GLN A 10 8.20 -7.99 -0.99
N THR A 11 8.05 -8.35 -2.26
CA THR A 11 7.17 -7.66 -3.21
C THR A 11 6.24 -8.67 -3.87
N VAL A 12 4.94 -8.40 -3.86
CA VAL A 12 3.89 -9.30 -4.39
C VAL A 12 3.01 -8.52 -5.37
N TYR A 13 2.75 -9.09 -6.55
CA TYR A 13 1.79 -8.50 -7.49
C TYR A 13 0.36 -8.72 -7.03
N VAL A 14 -0.44 -7.67 -7.14
CA VAL A 14 -1.85 -7.65 -6.73
C VAL A 14 -2.71 -6.98 -7.79
N VAL A 15 -4.00 -7.31 -7.78
CA VAL A 15 -5.00 -6.49 -8.47
C VAL A 15 -5.28 -5.23 -7.65
N PRO A 16 -5.53 -4.07 -8.28
CA PRO A 16 -5.95 -2.87 -7.55
C PRO A 16 -7.22 -3.14 -6.75
N ALA A 17 -7.16 -2.89 -5.44
CA ALA A 17 -8.34 -2.94 -4.58
C ALA A 17 -9.27 -1.75 -4.87
N GLU A 18 -10.59 -1.96 -4.78
CA GLU A 18 -11.59 -0.91 -5.03
C GLU A 18 -11.61 0.13 -3.90
N THR A 19 -11.39 -0.33 -2.67
CA THR A 19 -11.37 0.51 -1.46
C THR A 19 -10.06 0.38 -0.71
N TYR A 20 -9.79 1.38 0.16
CA TYR A 20 -8.62 1.34 1.02
C TYR A 20 -8.70 0.16 2.00
N GLU A 21 -9.87 -0.13 2.54
CA GLU A 21 -10.09 -1.23 3.48
C GLU A 21 -9.80 -2.58 2.80
N GLN A 22 -10.23 -2.76 1.56
CA GLN A 22 -9.92 -3.95 0.78
C GLN A 22 -8.42 -4.05 0.47
N ALA A 23 -7.72 -2.92 0.31
CA ALA A 23 -6.27 -2.91 0.17
C ALA A 23 -5.57 -3.43 1.43
N ILE A 24 -6.09 -3.09 2.62
CA ILE A 24 -5.59 -3.62 3.89
C ILE A 24 -5.87 -5.12 4.00
N ASP A 25 -7.08 -5.57 3.66
CA ASP A 25 -7.42 -7.00 3.61
C ASP A 25 -6.41 -7.76 2.74
N LEU A 26 -6.19 -7.27 1.52
CA LEU A 26 -5.28 -7.88 0.57
C LEU A 26 -3.84 -7.89 1.07
N ALA A 27 -3.39 -6.83 1.74
CA ALA A 27 -2.07 -6.79 2.36
C ALA A 27 -1.92 -7.85 3.46
N GLN A 28 -2.94 -8.04 4.30
CA GLN A 28 -2.92 -9.08 5.33
C GLN A 28 -2.99 -10.50 4.74
N ASP A 29 -3.70 -10.67 3.63
CA ASP A 29 -3.78 -11.95 2.91
C ASP A 29 -2.43 -12.34 2.27
N VAL A 30 -1.72 -11.38 1.66
CA VAL A 30 -0.46 -11.66 0.94
C VAL A 30 0.79 -11.61 1.83
N PHE A 31 0.72 -10.95 2.99
CA PHE A 31 1.80 -10.90 3.97
C PHE A 31 1.32 -11.50 5.31
N PRO A 32 1.60 -12.79 5.58
CA PRO A 32 1.14 -13.47 6.80
C PRO A 32 1.57 -12.78 8.10
N GLU A 33 2.68 -12.05 8.07
CA GLU A 33 3.20 -11.25 9.19
C GLU A 33 2.26 -10.12 9.63
N LEU A 34 1.31 -9.72 8.78
CA LEU A 34 0.37 -8.64 9.05
C LEU A 34 -0.98 -9.12 9.61
N VAL A 35 -1.24 -10.43 9.65
CA VAL A 35 -2.55 -11.00 10.05
C VAL A 35 -2.96 -10.57 11.45
N ASP A 36 -2.02 -10.54 12.39
CA ASP A 36 -2.27 -10.15 13.80
C ASP A 36 -2.11 -8.63 14.04
N ILE A 37 -1.80 -7.86 13.01
CA ILE A 37 -1.61 -6.41 13.12
C ILE A 37 -2.97 -5.73 13.00
N ALA A 38 -3.30 -4.87 13.98
CA ALA A 38 -4.50 -4.06 13.95
C ALA A 38 -4.54 -3.19 12.69
N ARG A 39 -5.69 -3.18 12.01
CA ARG A 39 -5.86 -2.55 10.69
C ARG A 39 -5.49 -1.07 10.68
N GLU A 40 -5.78 -0.37 11.78
CA GLU A 40 -5.52 1.06 11.95
C GLU A 40 -4.02 1.36 11.96
N ARG A 41 -3.17 0.36 12.23
CA ARG A 41 -1.72 0.45 12.19
C ARG A 41 -1.15 0.16 10.81
N ILE A 42 -1.94 -0.37 9.86
CA ILE A 42 -1.46 -0.67 8.51
C ILE A 42 -1.73 0.52 7.59
N SER A 43 -0.67 1.04 6.98
CA SER A 43 -0.74 2.11 6.00
C SER A 43 -0.26 1.65 4.64
N ILE A 44 -0.98 2.05 3.58
CA ILE A 44 -0.53 1.90 2.19
C ILE A 44 0.02 3.23 1.71
N CYS A 45 1.23 3.20 1.16
CA CYS A 45 1.98 4.37 0.76
C CYS A 45 2.46 4.26 -0.69
N VAL A 46 2.49 5.38 -1.41
CA VAL A 46 3.29 5.47 -2.64
C VAL A 46 4.72 5.85 -2.30
N ASN A 47 5.67 5.38 -3.11
CA ASN A 47 7.02 5.91 -3.10
C ASN A 47 7.01 7.32 -3.67
N GLY A 48 7.67 8.25 -2.99
CA GLY A 48 7.74 9.63 -3.43
C GLY A 48 9.00 10.32 -2.93
N THR A 49 9.12 11.59 -3.29
CA THR A 49 10.15 12.47 -2.73
C THR A 49 9.47 13.46 -1.80
N ILE A 50 9.87 13.47 -0.53
CA ILE A 50 9.43 14.46 0.46
C ILE A 50 10.61 15.41 0.68
N GLY A 51 10.53 16.60 0.06
CA GLY A 51 11.65 17.54 0.03
C GLY A 51 12.81 17.03 -0.84
N LYS A 52 13.94 16.66 -0.21
CA LYS A 52 15.12 16.11 -0.90
C LYS A 52 15.37 14.63 -0.62
N GLN A 53 14.46 13.97 0.10
CA GLN A 53 14.62 12.59 0.53
C GLN A 53 13.55 11.71 -0.11
N ALA A 54 13.94 10.51 -0.53
CA ALA A 54 12.99 9.46 -0.83
C ALA A 54 12.22 9.12 0.45
N GLY A 55 10.92 8.94 0.33
CA GLY A 55 10.05 8.64 1.45
C GLY A 55 8.72 8.04 1.01
N HIS A 56 7.92 7.72 2.01
CA HIS A 56 6.61 7.12 1.83
C HIS A 56 5.55 8.20 2.00
N ILE A 57 4.68 8.37 1.00
CA ILE A 57 3.52 9.24 1.09
C ILE A 57 2.30 8.35 1.33
N ARG A 58 1.74 8.43 2.55
CA ARG A 58 0.54 7.67 2.92
C ARG A 58 -0.64 8.09 2.06
N ILE A 59 -1.37 7.11 1.54
CA ILE A 59 -2.67 7.32 0.90
C ILE A 59 -3.74 7.36 1.99
N ALA A 60 -4.50 8.46 2.07
CA ALA A 60 -5.65 8.53 2.95
C ALA A 60 -6.82 7.72 2.35
N PRO A 61 -7.71 7.08 3.15
CA PRO A 61 -8.82 6.29 2.63
C PRO A 61 -9.69 7.04 1.61
N ILE A 62 -10.01 8.30 1.87
CA ILE A 62 -10.81 9.16 0.98
C ILE A 62 -10.12 9.47 -0.37
N ALA A 63 -8.79 9.35 -0.43
CA ALA A 63 -8.00 9.61 -1.64
C ALA A 63 -7.70 8.33 -2.44
N TRP A 64 -8.04 7.15 -1.91
CA TRP A 64 -7.65 5.86 -2.48
C TRP A 64 -7.99 5.73 -3.96
N SER A 65 -9.27 5.86 -4.30
CA SER A 65 -9.76 5.71 -5.67
C SER A 65 -9.08 6.69 -6.63
N VAL A 66 -8.90 7.94 -6.22
CA VAL A 66 -8.29 8.99 -7.04
C VAL A 66 -6.80 8.73 -7.27
N VAL A 67 -6.09 8.19 -6.27
CA VAL A 67 -4.65 7.89 -6.37
C VAL A 67 -4.43 6.63 -7.21
N VAL A 68 -5.12 5.54 -6.88
CA VAL A 68 -4.94 4.22 -7.51
C VAL A 68 -5.21 4.26 -9.01
N LEU A 69 -6.22 5.01 -9.45
CA LEU A 69 -6.53 5.20 -10.88
C LEU A 69 -5.46 5.93 -11.68
N LYS A 70 -4.50 6.58 -11.02
CA LYS A 70 -3.42 7.34 -11.65
C LYS A 70 -2.08 6.62 -11.61
N LEU A 71 -2.00 5.49 -10.91
CA LEU A 71 -0.75 4.73 -10.80
C LEU A 71 -0.46 4.04 -12.13
N SER A 72 0.83 3.88 -12.42
CA SER A 72 1.25 3.09 -13.57
C SER A 72 1.02 1.60 -13.31
N SER A 73 0.92 0.81 -14.36
CA SER A 73 0.97 -0.64 -14.20
C SER A 73 2.28 -1.05 -13.52
N PHE A 74 2.17 -2.01 -12.59
CA PHE A 74 3.25 -2.51 -11.74
C PHE A 74 3.85 -1.48 -10.77
N GLU A 75 3.17 -0.37 -10.52
CA GLU A 75 3.58 0.59 -9.48
C GLU A 75 3.67 -0.10 -8.12
N ILE A 76 4.71 0.26 -7.36
CA ILE A 76 4.99 -0.32 -6.05
C ILE A 76 4.35 0.55 -4.96
N LEU A 77 3.43 -0.06 -4.22
CA LEU A 77 2.85 0.46 -3.00
C LEU A 77 3.51 -0.18 -1.79
N ASP A 78 4.07 0.64 -0.91
CA ASP A 78 4.64 0.16 0.34
C ASP A 78 3.55 -0.03 1.38
N VAL A 79 3.54 -1.21 2.00
CA VAL A 79 2.78 -1.48 3.21
C VAL A 79 3.66 -1.11 4.40
N VAL A 80 3.18 -0.24 5.28
CA VAL A 80 3.92 0.27 6.42
C VAL A 80 3.12 0.07 7.69
N VAL A 81 3.73 -0.57 8.70
CA VAL A 81 3.15 -0.69 10.04
C VAL A 81 3.53 0.54 10.86
N GLN A 82 2.53 1.28 11.30
CA GLN A 82 2.66 2.45 12.16
C GLN A 82 2.90 2.02 13.63
N PRO A 83 3.65 2.83 14.41
CA PRO A 83 3.91 2.55 15.82
C PRO A 83 2.60 2.36 16.61
#